data_AF-A0A1G4J3M6-F1
#
_entry.id   AF-A0A1G4J3M6-F1
#
_cell.length_a   1.000
_cell.length_b   1.000
_cell.length_c   1.000
_cell.angle_alpha   90.00
_cell.angle_beta   90.00
_cell.angle_gamma   90.00
#
_symmetry.space_group_name_H-M   'P 1'
#
loop_
_entity.id
_entity.type
_entity.pdbx_description
1 polymer ?
#
loop_
_entity_poly.entity_id
_entity_poly.type
_entity_poly.pdbx_seq_one_letter_code
_entity_poly.pdbx_strand_id
1 'polypeptide(L)'
;MDPLLEEEEVDVFRNVAQGLVGSYLEITIQYWQELINEIEMTNEPGSQYKDDFKSHSLPLARIKKVMKTDEDVRMISAEAPILFAKACEIFITELTMRAWCIAEEHKRRTLQKSDIAQALLKSDMFDFLIDIVPRNLE
;
A
#
# COMPACT_ATOMS: atom_id res chain seq x y z
N MET A 1 7.35 11.33 -39.33
CA MET A 1 7.73 10.48 -38.20
C MET A 1 8.10 11.45 -37.11
N ASP A 2 7.22 11.62 -36.13
CA ASP A 2 7.40 12.62 -35.06
C ASP A 2 8.54 12.16 -34.13
N PRO A 3 9.61 12.95 -33.91
CA PRO A 3 10.73 12.56 -33.06
C PRO A 3 10.49 12.77 -31.56
N LEU A 4 9.27 13.15 -31.13
CA LEU A 4 8.99 13.57 -29.74
C LEU A 4 8.11 12.60 -28.93
N LEU A 5 8.01 11.34 -29.34
CA LEU A 5 7.48 10.28 -28.49
C LEU A 5 8.65 9.43 -27.96
N GLU A 6 9.56 10.07 -27.24
CA GLU A 6 10.26 9.33 -26.17
C GLU A 6 9.15 8.99 -25.17
N GLU A 7 8.73 7.72 -25.13
CA GLU A 7 7.91 7.22 -24.04
C GLU A 7 8.67 7.55 -22.75
N GLU A 8 8.23 8.57 -22.00
CA GLU A 8 8.74 8.81 -20.66
C GLU A 8 8.60 7.48 -19.93
N GLU A 9 9.75 6.88 -19.58
CA GLU A 9 9.79 5.62 -18.88
C GLU A 9 9.07 5.83 -17.55
N VAL A 10 7.81 5.42 -17.48
CA VAL A 10 6.95 5.63 -16.32
C VAL A 10 7.59 4.84 -15.19
N ASP A 11 8.21 5.55 -14.26
CA ASP A 11 8.75 4.93 -13.05
C ASP A 11 7.59 4.28 -12.27
N VAL A 12 7.47 2.97 -12.43
CA VAL A 12 6.44 2.14 -11.80
C VAL A 12 6.55 2.16 -10.27
N PHE A 13 7.70 2.58 -9.72
CA PHE A 13 7.94 2.68 -8.28
C PHE A 13 7.87 4.11 -7.75
N ARG A 14 7.49 5.09 -8.57
CA ARG A 14 7.39 6.52 -8.17
C ARG A 14 6.64 6.71 -6.84
N ASN A 15 5.55 5.98 -6.62
CA ASN A 15 4.72 6.11 -5.41
C ASN A 15 5.45 5.68 -4.13
N VAL A 16 6.39 4.73 -4.22
CA VAL A 16 7.18 4.23 -3.08
C VAL A 16 7.95 5.39 -2.43
N ALA A 17 8.52 6.28 -3.24
CA ALA A 17 9.36 7.38 -2.77
C ALA A 17 8.60 8.68 -2.49
N GLN A 18 7.41 8.84 -3.06
CA GLN A 18 6.71 10.12 -3.08
C GLN A 18 6.42 10.66 -1.67
N GLY A 19 6.86 11.90 -1.43
CA GLY A 19 6.62 12.60 -0.17
C GLY A 19 7.50 12.18 1.01
N LEU A 20 8.44 11.25 0.79
CA LEU A 20 9.37 10.74 1.80
C LEU A 20 10.78 11.29 1.58
N VAL A 21 11.53 11.43 2.67
CA VAL A 21 12.92 11.90 2.66
C VAL A 21 13.76 11.18 3.72
N GLY A 22 15.08 11.20 3.54
CA GLY A 22 16.04 10.69 4.53
C GLY A 22 15.86 9.19 4.84
N SER A 23 16.04 8.81 6.10
CA SER A 23 15.97 7.41 6.54
C SER A 23 14.64 6.74 6.26
N TYR A 24 13.53 7.50 6.25
CA TYR A 24 12.19 6.94 5.99
C TYR A 24 11.99 6.55 4.52
N LEU A 25 12.61 7.29 3.60
CA LEU A 25 12.66 6.91 2.19
C LEU A 25 13.42 5.59 2.03
N GLU A 26 14.60 5.48 2.64
CA GLU A 26 15.43 4.27 2.60
C GLU A 26 14.68 3.06 3.17
N ILE A 27 14.03 3.22 4.33
CA ILE A 27 13.24 2.15 4.97
C ILE A 27 12.08 1.70 4.07
N THR A 28 11.38 2.64 3.44
CA THR A 28 10.23 2.31 2.58
C THR A 28 10.69 1.61 1.29
N ILE A 29 11.80 2.06 0.69
CA ILE A 29 12.41 1.39 -0.47
C ILE A 29 12.84 -0.03 -0.10
N GLN A 30 13.53 -0.19 1.05
CA GLN A 30 13.98 -1.50 1.51
C GLN A 30 12.80 -2.45 1.73
N TYR A 31 11.73 -1.99 2.38
CA TYR A 31 10.50 -2.76 2.57
C TYR A 31 9.92 -3.25 1.25
N TRP A 32 9.78 -2.37 0.25
CA TRP A 32 9.24 -2.74 -1.06
C TRP A 32 10.15 -3.69 -1.82
N GLN A 33 11.47 -3.52 -1.76
CA GLN A 33 12.43 -4.44 -2.36
C GLN A 33 12.34 -5.84 -1.75
N GLU A 34 12.30 -5.94 -0.42
CA GLU A 34 12.13 -7.22 0.29
C GLU A 34 10.81 -7.89 -0.08
N LEU A 35 9.72 -7.12 -0.10
CA LEU A 35 8.38 -7.58 -0.46
C LEU A 35 8.32 -8.12 -1.91
N ILE A 36 8.92 -7.41 -2.86
CA ILE A 36 8.97 -7.85 -4.26
C ILE A 36 9.74 -9.17 -4.37
N ASN A 37 10.91 -9.25 -3.74
CA ASN A 37 11.71 -10.47 -3.72
C ASN A 37 10.93 -11.64 -3.10
N GLU A 38 10.21 -11.42 -1.99
CA GLU A 38 9.35 -12.42 -1.38
C GLU A 38 8.27 -12.92 -2.35
N ILE A 39 7.56 -11.99 -3.00
CA ILE A 39 6.50 -12.31 -3.96
C ILE A 39 7.07 -13.08 -5.15
N GLU A 40 8.22 -12.68 -5.70
CA GLU A 40 8.86 -13.39 -6.81
C GLU A 40 9.27 -14.81 -6.41
N MET A 41 9.81 -14.97 -5.20
CA MET A 41 10.21 -16.26 -4.66
C MET A 41 9.03 -17.20 -4.39
N THR A 42 7.78 -16.73 -4.31
CA THR A 42 6.62 -17.64 -4.11
C THR A 42 6.45 -18.64 -5.24
N ASN A 43 6.90 -18.30 -6.45
CA ASN A 43 6.81 -19.16 -7.63
C ASN A 43 7.94 -20.21 -7.72
N GLU A 44 8.99 -20.07 -6.90
CA GLU A 44 10.17 -20.92 -6.98
C GLU A 44 9.98 -22.30 -6.30
N PRO A 45 10.36 -23.42 -6.96
CA PRO A 45 10.31 -24.74 -6.35
C PRO A 45 11.18 -24.84 -5.08
N GLY A 46 10.56 -25.17 -3.95
CA GLY A 46 11.26 -25.32 -2.67
C GLY A 46 11.45 -24.02 -1.89
N SER A 47 10.88 -22.91 -2.38
CA SER A 47 10.83 -21.64 -1.65
C SER A 47 10.06 -21.76 -0.34
N GLN A 48 10.56 -21.08 0.70
CA GLN A 48 9.87 -20.94 1.98
C GLN A 48 8.57 -20.13 1.87
N TYR A 49 8.40 -19.36 0.80
CA TYR A 49 7.23 -18.50 0.55
C TYR A 49 6.16 -19.13 -0.34
N LYS A 50 6.35 -20.40 -0.76
CA LYS A 50 5.47 -21.09 -1.72
C LYS A 50 3.98 -21.14 -1.32
N ASP A 51 3.69 -21.13 -0.02
CA ASP A 51 2.32 -21.21 0.51
C ASP A 51 1.83 -19.87 1.12
N ASP A 52 2.56 -18.77 0.92
CA ASP A 52 2.23 -17.48 1.57
C ASP A 52 0.84 -16.97 1.14
N PHE A 53 0.45 -17.20 -0.12
CA PHE A 53 -0.89 -16.89 -0.64
C PHE A 53 -2.01 -17.82 -0.14
N LYS A 54 -1.73 -18.81 0.70
CA LYS A 54 -2.76 -19.66 1.31
C LYS A 54 -3.16 -19.17 2.71
N SER A 55 -2.27 -18.44 3.38
CA SER A 55 -2.48 -17.95 4.74
C SER A 55 -2.61 -16.43 4.75
N HIS A 56 -3.85 -15.96 4.79
CA HIS A 56 -4.13 -14.52 4.76
C HIS A 56 -4.38 -13.99 6.18
N SER A 57 -3.75 -12.88 6.52
CA SER A 57 -4.03 -12.11 7.75
C SER A 57 -5.47 -11.59 7.79
N LEU A 58 -6.04 -11.27 6.62
CA LEU A 58 -7.38 -10.74 6.46
C LEU A 58 -8.38 -11.80 5.96
N PRO A 59 -9.60 -11.88 6.53
CA PRO A 59 -10.59 -12.87 6.14
C PRO A 59 -11.19 -12.57 4.75
N LEU A 60 -10.95 -13.45 3.78
CA LEU A 60 -11.42 -13.32 2.39
C LEU A 60 -12.93 -13.08 2.27
N ALA A 61 -13.73 -13.71 3.14
CA ALA A 61 -15.18 -13.51 3.16
C ALA A 61 -15.58 -12.07 3.49
N ARG A 62 -14.82 -11.36 4.35
CA ARG A 62 -15.07 -9.95 4.69
C ARG A 62 -14.63 -9.04 3.56
N ILE A 63 -13.49 -9.30 2.93
CA ILE A 63 -13.04 -8.60 1.73
C ILE A 63 -14.11 -8.69 0.64
N LYS A 64 -14.57 -9.91 0.33
CA LYS A 64 -15.65 -10.13 -0.63
C LYS A 64 -16.94 -9.40 -0.26
N LYS A 65 -17.27 -9.32 1.04
CA LYS A 65 -18.45 -8.57 1.51
C LYS A 65 -18.31 -7.07 1.29
N VAL A 66 -17.13 -6.49 1.51
CA VAL A 66 -16.85 -5.07 1.21
C VAL A 66 -16.93 -4.83 -0.30
N MET A 67 -16.33 -5.68 -1.13
CA MET A 67 -16.45 -5.56 -2.59
C MET A 67 -17.90 -5.60 -3.10
N LYS A 68 -18.80 -6.28 -2.36
CA LYS A 68 -20.23 -6.41 -2.66
C LYS A 68 -21.12 -5.30 -2.12
N THR A 69 -20.55 -4.29 -1.44
CA THR A 69 -21.34 -3.11 -1.05
C THR A 69 -21.66 -2.22 -2.24
N ASP A 70 -20.88 -2.33 -3.31
CA ASP A 70 -21.19 -1.74 -4.61
C ASP A 70 -22.25 -2.60 -5.33
N GLU A 71 -23.39 -1.98 -5.63
CA GLU A 71 -24.56 -2.64 -6.24
C GLU A 71 -24.28 -3.14 -7.68
N ASP A 72 -23.31 -2.53 -8.37
CA ASP A 72 -22.96 -2.90 -9.74
C ASP A 72 -22.07 -4.16 -9.79
N VAL A 73 -21.49 -4.58 -8.66
CA VAL A 73 -20.62 -5.76 -8.59
C VAL A 73 -21.42 -7.05 -8.54
N ARG A 74 -21.52 -7.77 -9.67
CA ARG A 74 -22.30 -9.02 -9.79
C ARG A 74 -21.55 -10.31 -9.45
N MET A 75 -20.39 -10.55 -10.03
CA MET A 75 -19.58 -11.75 -9.76
C MET A 75 -18.17 -11.31 -9.38
N ILE A 76 -17.53 -12.08 -8.50
CA ILE A 76 -16.16 -11.81 -8.02
C ILE A 76 -15.38 -13.10 -8.21
N SER A 77 -14.29 -13.05 -8.99
CA SER A 77 -13.35 -14.16 -9.15
C SER A 77 -12.76 -14.56 -7.79
N ALA A 78 -12.40 -15.83 -7.62
CA ALA A 78 -11.75 -16.31 -6.40
C ALA A 78 -10.37 -15.63 -6.17
N GLU A 79 -9.70 -15.20 -7.23
CA GLU A 79 -8.39 -14.55 -7.18
C GLU A 79 -8.45 -13.13 -6.64
N ALA A 80 -9.55 -12.40 -6.89
CA ALA A 80 -9.62 -10.99 -6.52
C ALA A 80 -9.58 -10.76 -4.99
N PRO A 81 -10.31 -11.49 -4.14
CA PRO A 81 -10.16 -11.39 -2.68
C PRO A 81 -8.77 -11.77 -2.17
N ILE A 82 -8.09 -12.71 -2.82
CA ILE A 82 -6.72 -13.14 -2.47
C ILE A 82 -5.74 -11.99 -2.73
N LEU A 83 -5.81 -11.38 -3.91
CA LEU A 83 -5.00 -10.20 -4.25
C LEU A 83 -5.29 -9.03 -3.31
N PHE A 84 -6.56 -8.75 -3.02
CA PHE A 84 -6.92 -7.70 -2.07
C PHE A 84 -6.42 -7.98 -0.66
N ALA A 85 -6.36 -9.23 -0.22
CA ALA A 85 -5.83 -9.54 1.11
C ALA A 85 -4.36 -9.12 1.24
N LYS A 86 -3.50 -9.50 0.28
CA LYS A 86 -2.08 -9.08 0.29
C LYS A 86 -1.95 -7.57 0.03
N ALA A 87 -2.71 -7.01 -0.91
CA ALA A 87 -2.67 -5.57 -1.21
C ALA A 87 -3.09 -4.72 0.00
N CYS A 88 -4.13 -5.12 0.73
CA CYS A 88 -4.54 -4.43 1.96
C CYS A 88 -3.49 -4.57 3.07
N GLU A 89 -2.82 -5.70 3.20
CA GLU A 89 -1.72 -5.88 4.16
C GLU A 89 -0.55 -4.92 3.86
N ILE A 90 -0.16 -4.83 2.60
CA ILE A 90 0.88 -3.90 2.13
C ILE A 90 0.46 -2.45 2.37
N PHE A 91 -0.78 -2.10 1.97
CA PHE A 91 -1.33 -0.77 2.15
C PHE A 91 -1.37 -0.33 3.63
N ILE A 92 -1.85 -1.21 4.52
CA ILE A 92 -1.90 -0.93 5.97
C ILE A 92 -0.49 -0.75 6.52
N THR A 93 0.45 -1.63 6.13
CA THR A 93 1.84 -1.58 6.61
C THR A 93 2.52 -0.29 6.18
N GLU A 94 2.48 0.03 4.88
CA GLU A 94 3.11 1.24 4.36
C GLU A 94 2.48 2.51 4.94
N LEU A 95 1.15 2.62 4.96
CA LEU A 95 0.49 3.80 5.54
C LEU A 95 0.83 3.95 7.03
N THR A 96 0.96 2.85 7.77
CA THR A 96 1.38 2.85 9.17
C THR A 96 2.83 3.32 9.32
N MET A 97 3.75 2.87 8.46
CA MET A 97 5.14 3.33 8.46
C MET A 97 5.24 4.83 8.15
N ARG A 98 4.50 5.31 7.15
CA ARG A 98 4.43 6.74 6.79
C ARG A 98 3.85 7.58 7.93
N ALA A 99 2.79 7.12 8.59
CA ALA A 99 2.22 7.80 9.75
C ALA A 99 3.18 7.76 10.95
N TRP A 100 3.91 6.67 11.15
CA TRP A 100 4.88 6.54 12.23
C TRP A 100 6.02 7.55 12.12
N CYS A 101 6.49 7.85 10.89
CA CYS A 101 7.45 8.93 10.64
C CYS A 101 7.01 10.25 11.28
N ILE A 102 5.73 10.61 11.16
CA ILE A 102 5.18 11.86 11.69
C ILE A 102 5.04 11.81 13.22
N ALA A 103 4.73 10.63 13.77
CA ALA A 103 4.75 10.43 15.22
C ALA A 103 6.16 10.65 15.79
N GLU A 104 7.19 10.10 15.13
CA GLU A 104 8.60 10.24 15.53
C GLU A 104 9.13 11.67 15.35
N GLU A 105 8.79 12.36 14.25
CA GLU A 105 9.11 13.78 14.04
C GLU A 105 8.58 14.65 15.20
N HIS A 106 7.41 14.31 15.72
CA HIS A 106 6.80 14.94 16.89
C HIS A 106 7.28 14.36 18.24
N LYS A 107 8.32 13.51 18.24
CA LYS A 107 8.92 12.87 19.42
C LYS A 107 7.92 12.05 20.25
N ARG A 108 6.90 11.49 19.59
CA ARG A 108 5.88 10.65 20.22
C ARG A 108 6.18 9.17 19.92
N ARG A 109 5.76 8.32 20.86
CA ARG A 109 5.78 6.84 20.72
C ARG A 109 4.37 6.24 20.61
N THR A 110 3.38 7.10 20.44
CA THR A 110 1.98 6.73 20.29
C THR A 110 1.48 7.32 18.98
N LEU A 111 1.07 6.44 18.06
CA LEU A 111 0.50 6.80 16.78
C LEU A 111 -0.90 7.40 16.99
N GLN A 112 -1.18 8.51 16.32
CA GLN A 112 -2.44 9.25 16.43
C GLN A 112 -3.13 9.38 15.07
N LYS A 113 -4.44 9.63 15.08
CA LYS A 113 -5.22 9.89 13.85
C LYS A 113 -4.64 11.06 13.04
N SER A 114 -4.13 12.09 13.72
CA SER A 114 -3.48 13.24 13.09
C SER A 114 -2.20 12.89 12.33
N ASP A 115 -1.52 11.80 12.69
CA ASP A 115 -0.32 11.34 11.99
C ASP A 115 -0.70 10.71 10.66
N ILE A 116 -1.75 9.88 10.66
CA ILE A 116 -2.31 9.32 9.44
C ILE A 116 -2.79 10.45 8.53
N ALA A 117 -3.56 11.41 9.05
CA ALA A 117 -4.05 12.53 8.25
C ALA A 117 -2.90 13.32 7.59
N GLN A 118 -1.82 13.59 8.31
CA GLN A 118 -0.65 14.27 7.76
C GLN A 118 0.15 13.41 6.77
N ALA A 119 0.21 12.08 6.96
CA ALA A 119 0.88 11.17 6.03
C ALA A 119 0.18 11.14 4.67
N LEU A 120 -1.15 11.12 4.66
CA LEU A 120 -1.96 11.12 3.44
C LEU A 120 -1.71 12.39 2.60
N LEU A 121 -1.34 13.52 3.20
CA LEU A 121 -1.04 14.77 2.48
C LEU A 121 0.30 14.75 1.75
N LYS A 122 1.16 13.75 1.99
CA LYS A 122 2.52 13.69 1.42
C LYS A 122 2.56 13.07 0.02
N SER A 123 1.50 12.38 -0.41
CA SER A 123 1.43 11.72 -1.72
C SER A 123 -0.01 11.77 -2.27
N ASP A 124 -0.12 12.12 -3.55
CA ASP A 124 -1.41 12.15 -4.28
C ASP A 124 -2.01 10.76 -4.49
N MET A 125 -1.22 9.68 -4.36
CA MET A 125 -1.70 8.29 -4.33
C MET A 125 -2.82 8.09 -3.29
N PHE A 126 -2.83 8.89 -2.22
CA PHE A 126 -3.80 8.79 -1.14
C PHE A 126 -5.02 9.71 -1.29
N ASP A 127 -5.18 10.41 -2.41
CA ASP A 127 -6.31 11.35 -2.61
C ASP A 127 -7.68 10.66 -2.59
N PHE A 128 -7.75 9.34 -2.81
CA PHE A 128 -8.98 8.57 -2.64
C PHE A 128 -9.52 8.56 -1.19
N LEU A 129 -8.73 9.02 -0.21
CA LEU A 129 -9.10 9.06 1.21
C LEU A 129 -9.53 10.44 1.73
N ILE A 130 -9.61 11.46 0.88
CA ILE A 130 -9.95 12.84 1.27
C ILE A 130 -11.27 12.90 2.05
N ASP A 131 -12.30 12.17 1.59
CA ASP A 131 -13.61 12.17 2.22
C ASP A 131 -13.70 11.27 3.47
N ILE A 132 -12.70 10.41 3.69
CA ILE A 132 -12.65 9.47 4.81
C ILE A 132 -11.86 10.05 5.98
N VAL A 133 -10.78 10.77 5.69
CA VAL A 133 -9.91 11.40 6.69
C VAL A 133 -9.87 12.91 6.41
N PRO A 134 -10.73 13.70 7.05
CA PRO A 134 -10.77 15.15 6.84
C PRO A 134 -9.41 15.77 7.14
N ARG A 135 -8.91 16.59 6.20
CA ARG A 135 -7.61 17.27 6.29
C ARG A 135 -7.56 18.32 7.40
N ASN A 136 -8.72 18.83 7.81
CA ASN A 136 -8.88 19.78 8.89
C ASN A 136 -9.42 19.05 10.13
N LEU A 137 -8.53 18.72 11.07
CA LEU A 137 -8.94 18.40 12.44
C LEU A 137 -9.11 19.75 13.16
N GLU A 138 -10.30 20.35 13.05
CA GLU A 138 -10.74 21.37 14.01
C GLU A 138 -11.06 20.75 15.36
#